data_AF-A0A7J4GTN0-F1
#
_entry.id   AF-A0A7J4GTN0-F1
#
_cell.length_a   1.000
_cell.length_b   1.000
_cell.length_c   1.000
_cell.angle_alpha   90.00
_cell.angle_beta   90.00
_cell.angle_gamma   90.00
#
_symmetry.space_group_name_H-M   'P 1'
#
loop_
_entity.id
_entity.type
_entity.pdbx_description
1 polymer ?
#
loop_
_entity_poly.entity_id
_entity_poly.type
_entity_poly.pdbx_seq_one_letter_code
_entity_poly.pdbx_strand_id
1 'polypeptide(L)'
;MDGGGDSNRIIQWIDQGIGEPDAILGQFDGQRKVVALINTHAHFDHSGHIPFLKSHYNLEWWLHSDDDYLQSLAQESGARWGFDLPPPAIAENSWIHGEKHTFAGLEFEIIHTPGHTLGGCCLNLKLEEGPNHLFAGDTLFQGSIGRTDLPDTGGDLELLLQMIRTRLWPLADDTVVHPGHGPLTTIGEEKRYNPFLNKYH
;
A
#
# COMPACT_ATOMS: atom_id res chain seq x y z
N MET A 1 5.91 -4.80 -1.46
CA MET A 1 4.62 -4.17 -1.14
C MET A 1 4.34 -3.18 -2.24
N ASP A 2 3.11 -3.14 -2.77
CA ASP A 2 2.69 -2.23 -3.86
C ASP A 2 3.64 -2.24 -5.07
N GLY A 3 3.79 -3.41 -5.70
CA GLY A 3 4.74 -3.65 -6.79
C GLY A 3 4.28 -3.19 -8.18
N GLY A 4 3.48 -2.13 -8.28
CA GLY A 4 2.83 -1.71 -9.54
C GLY A 4 3.71 -0.89 -10.47
N GLY A 5 4.92 -0.53 -10.04
CA GLY A 5 5.93 0.09 -10.91
C GLY A 5 6.61 -0.90 -11.86
N ASP A 6 7.70 -0.47 -12.49
CA ASP A 6 8.50 -1.29 -13.41
C ASP A 6 9.02 -2.58 -12.75
N SER A 7 8.36 -3.71 -13.05
CA SER A 7 8.71 -5.03 -12.51
C SER A 7 10.13 -5.45 -12.88
N ASN A 8 10.66 -5.06 -14.04
CA ASN A 8 12.02 -5.43 -14.44
C ASN A 8 13.05 -4.72 -13.56
N ARG A 9 12.85 -3.43 -13.29
CA ARG A 9 13.69 -2.67 -12.36
C ARG A 9 13.65 -3.29 -10.97
N ILE A 10 12.46 -3.63 -10.45
CA ILE A 10 12.30 -4.24 -9.13
C ILE A 10 13.02 -5.59 -9.06
N ILE A 11 12.82 -6.45 -10.06
CA ILE A 11 13.48 -7.77 -10.14
C ILE A 11 15.00 -7.62 -10.22
N GLN A 12 15.51 -6.71 -11.05
CA GLN A 12 16.96 -6.45 -11.16
C GLN A 12 17.56 -5.98 -9.84
N TRP A 13 16.86 -5.09 -9.13
CA TRP A 13 17.33 -4.59 -7.84
C TRP A 13 17.34 -5.70 -6.78
N ILE A 14 16.27 -6.50 -6.70
CA ILE A 14 16.16 -7.58 -5.71
C ILE A 14 17.16 -8.70 -6.00
N ASP A 15 17.18 -9.21 -7.24
CA ASP A 15 17.87 -10.44 -7.58
C ASP A 15 19.35 -10.22 -7.92
N GLN A 16 19.69 -9.05 -8.47
CA GLN A 16 21.03 -8.77 -9.00
C GLN A 16 21.70 -7.57 -8.31
N GLY A 17 20.97 -6.82 -7.48
CA GLY A 17 21.47 -5.58 -6.87
C GLY A 17 21.71 -4.47 -7.89
N ILE A 18 21.06 -4.53 -9.05
CA ILE A 18 21.20 -3.54 -10.12
C ILE A 18 20.02 -2.56 -10.06
N GLY A 19 20.33 -1.25 -10.03
CA GLY A 19 19.33 -0.20 -9.88
C GLY A 19 19.01 0.11 -8.41
N GLU A 20 17.96 0.89 -8.19
CA GLU A 20 17.53 1.35 -6.87
C GLU A 20 16.00 1.23 -6.73
N PRO A 21 15.48 0.97 -5.52
CA PRO A 21 14.05 1.03 -5.25
C PRO A 21 13.62 2.50 -5.12
N ASP A 22 12.31 2.72 -5.00
CA ASP A 22 11.77 4.08 -4.84
C ASP A 22 12.11 4.67 -3.47
N ALA A 23 12.32 3.82 -2.47
CA ALA A 23 12.80 4.19 -1.14
C ALA A 23 13.63 3.05 -0.52
N ILE A 24 14.67 3.41 0.24
CA ILE A 24 15.47 2.48 1.04
C ILE A 24 15.39 2.88 2.51
N LEU A 25 15.05 1.92 3.37
CA LEU A 25 15.23 2.04 4.81
C LEU A 25 16.48 1.28 5.24
N GLY A 26 17.50 1.99 5.68
CA GLY A 26 18.76 1.39 6.15
C GLY A 26 19.67 0.88 5.02
N GLN A 27 20.49 -0.13 5.32
CA GLN A 27 21.42 -0.77 4.39
C GLN A 27 21.34 -2.29 4.55
N PHE A 28 21.49 -3.01 3.43
CA PHE A 28 21.51 -4.46 3.42
C PHE A 28 22.39 -4.98 2.30
N ASP A 29 23.48 -5.66 2.66
CA ASP A 29 24.50 -6.17 1.74
C ASP A 29 24.39 -7.68 1.49
N GLY A 30 23.32 -8.31 1.99
CA GLY A 30 23.07 -9.74 1.83
C GLY A 30 22.27 -10.06 0.55
N GLN A 31 22.03 -11.36 0.35
CA GLN A 31 21.07 -11.81 -0.66
C GLN A 31 19.64 -11.51 -0.19
N ARG A 32 18.88 -10.84 -1.05
CA ARG A 32 17.46 -10.57 -0.82
C ARG A 32 16.65 -11.80 -1.23
N LYS A 33 15.62 -12.12 -0.46
CA LYS A 33 14.65 -13.15 -0.80
C LYS A 33 13.25 -12.57 -0.65
N VAL A 34 12.47 -12.58 -1.72
CA VAL A 34 11.06 -12.22 -1.65
C VAL A 34 10.30 -13.36 -0.96
N VAL A 35 9.54 -13.02 0.08
CA VAL A 35 8.77 -13.99 0.87
C VAL A 35 7.26 -13.80 0.73
N ALA A 36 6.82 -12.63 0.26
CA ALA A 36 5.42 -12.30 0.10
C ALA A 36 5.22 -11.21 -0.96
N LEU A 37 4.10 -11.29 -1.67
CA LEU A 37 3.56 -10.22 -2.49
C LEU A 37 2.31 -9.71 -1.79
N ILE A 38 2.28 -8.41 -1.50
CA ILE A 38 1.25 -7.77 -0.68
C ILE A 38 0.93 -6.40 -1.25
N ASN A 39 -0.36 -6.06 -1.32
CA ASN A 39 -0.84 -4.75 -1.75
C ASN A 39 -1.72 -4.08 -0.71
N THR A 40 -1.63 -2.76 -0.66
CA THR A 40 -2.54 -1.90 0.12
C THR A 40 -3.89 -1.77 -0.58
N HIS A 41 -3.89 -1.60 -1.90
CA HIS A 41 -5.08 -1.47 -2.76
C HIS A 41 -4.74 -1.83 -4.22
N ALA A 42 -5.75 -1.84 -5.10
CA ALA A 42 -5.65 -2.36 -6.47
C ALA A 42 -5.63 -1.32 -7.60
N HIS A 43 -5.16 -0.09 -7.34
CA HIS A 43 -4.86 0.79 -8.46
C HIS A 43 -3.69 0.27 -9.29
N PHE A 44 -3.74 0.53 -10.59
CA PHE A 44 -2.82 -0.07 -11.56
C PHE A 44 -1.35 0.28 -11.29
N ASP A 45 -1.07 1.46 -10.74
CA ASP A 45 0.26 1.91 -10.33
C ASP A 45 0.77 1.22 -9.05
N HIS A 46 -0.08 0.47 -8.35
CA HIS A 46 0.26 -0.36 -7.19
C HIS A 46 0.21 -1.86 -7.48
N SER A 47 -0.76 -2.32 -8.28
CA SER A 47 -1.03 -3.75 -8.51
C SER A 47 -0.79 -4.22 -9.95
N GLY A 48 -0.64 -3.31 -10.91
CA GLY A 48 -0.65 -3.62 -12.35
C GLY A 48 0.44 -4.60 -12.78
N HIS A 49 1.61 -4.52 -12.17
CA HIS A 49 2.76 -5.40 -12.45
C HIS A 49 2.83 -6.66 -11.56
N ILE A 50 1.91 -6.83 -10.61
CA ILE A 50 1.87 -8.02 -9.75
C ILE A 50 1.81 -9.35 -10.53
N PRO A 51 1.09 -9.49 -11.65
CA PRO A 51 1.10 -10.74 -12.42
C PRO A 51 2.51 -11.21 -12.82
N PHE A 52 3.39 -10.27 -13.17
CA PHE A 52 4.79 -10.59 -13.48
C PHE A 52 5.56 -11.04 -12.24
N LEU A 53 5.42 -10.32 -11.12
CA LEU A 53 6.10 -10.65 -9.87
C LEU A 53 5.64 -12.00 -9.31
N LYS A 54 4.35 -12.31 -9.41
CA LYS A 54 3.79 -13.63 -9.06
C LYS A 54 4.42 -14.74 -9.87
N SER A 55 4.49 -14.58 -11.19
CA SER A 55 5.10 -15.57 -12.07
C SER A 55 6.60 -15.73 -11.82
N HIS A 56 7.32 -14.64 -11.55
CA HIS A 56 8.77 -14.64 -11.37
C HIS A 56 9.18 -15.26 -10.04
N TYR A 57 8.52 -14.87 -8.95
CA TYR A 57 8.85 -15.36 -7.61
C TYR A 57 8.09 -16.62 -7.20
N ASN A 58 7.06 -17.01 -7.94
CA ASN A 58 6.17 -18.14 -7.64
C ASN A 58 5.59 -18.04 -6.22
N LEU A 59 5.00 -16.89 -5.91
CA LEU A 59 4.41 -16.56 -4.61
C LEU A 59 2.93 -16.21 -4.75
N GLU A 60 2.18 -16.55 -3.70
CA GLU A 60 0.83 -16.07 -3.51
C GLU A 60 0.81 -14.56 -3.24
N TRP A 61 -0.33 -13.95 -3.55
CA TRP A 61 -0.56 -12.53 -3.43
C TRP A 61 -1.71 -12.23 -2.47
N TRP A 62 -1.54 -11.17 -1.69
CA TRP A 62 -2.53 -10.66 -0.75
C TRP A 62 -3.07 -9.31 -1.21
N LEU A 63 -4.40 -9.21 -1.27
CA LEU A 63 -5.17 -8.00 -1.57
C LEU A 63 -6.54 -8.11 -0.88
N HIS A 64 -7.10 -7.02 -0.38
CA HIS A 64 -8.47 -7.08 0.16
C HIS A 64 -9.48 -7.37 -0.95
N SER A 65 -10.39 -8.33 -0.73
CA SER A 65 -11.33 -8.81 -1.76
C SER A 65 -12.28 -7.75 -2.30
N ASP A 66 -12.56 -6.68 -1.54
CA ASP A 66 -13.38 -5.55 -2.03
C ASP A 66 -12.70 -4.79 -3.19
N ASP A 67 -11.40 -4.99 -3.41
CA ASP A 67 -10.65 -4.45 -4.54
C ASP A 67 -10.51 -5.45 -5.71
N ASP A 68 -11.11 -6.65 -5.64
CA ASP A 68 -11.03 -7.64 -6.73
C ASP A 68 -11.60 -7.09 -8.06
N TYR A 69 -12.70 -6.34 -7.98
CA TYR A 69 -13.27 -5.67 -9.16
C TYR A 69 -12.33 -4.61 -9.72
N LEU A 70 -11.78 -3.76 -8.86
CA LEU A 70 -10.83 -2.73 -9.28
C LEU A 70 -9.58 -3.36 -9.93
N GLN A 71 -9.07 -4.45 -9.35
CA GLN A 71 -7.96 -5.22 -9.90
C GLN A 71 -8.30 -5.77 -11.29
N SER A 72 -9.52 -6.26 -11.52
CA SER A 72 -9.94 -6.75 -12.84
C SER A 72 -9.89 -5.67 -13.93
N LEU A 73 -9.90 -4.39 -13.55
CA LEU A 73 -9.80 -3.23 -14.42
C LEU A 73 -8.38 -2.66 -14.52
N ALA A 74 -7.39 -3.22 -13.82
CA ALA A 74 -6.05 -2.65 -13.72
C ALA A 74 -5.39 -2.47 -15.10
N GLN A 75 -5.51 -3.46 -15.98
CA GLN A 75 -4.95 -3.40 -17.33
C GLN A 75 -5.60 -2.31 -18.19
N GLU A 76 -6.94 -2.24 -18.23
CA GLU A 76 -7.66 -1.20 -18.96
C GLU A 76 -7.33 0.19 -18.39
N SER A 77 -7.29 0.31 -17.06
CA SER A 77 -6.97 1.55 -16.38
C SER A 77 -5.57 2.02 -16.75
N GLY A 78 -4.55 1.16 -16.69
CA GLY A 78 -3.19 1.50 -17.11
C GLY A 78 -3.11 1.91 -18.58
N ALA A 79 -3.83 1.24 -19.47
CA ALA A 79 -3.86 1.58 -20.90
C ALA A 79 -4.40 3.00 -21.15
N ARG A 80 -5.38 3.46 -20.37
CA ARG A 80 -5.89 4.86 -20.44
C ARG A 80 -4.81 5.90 -20.10
N TRP A 81 -3.79 5.50 -19.35
CA TRP A 81 -2.64 6.32 -18.99
C TRP A 81 -1.37 6.02 -19.81
N GLY A 82 -1.48 5.18 -20.84
CA GLY A 82 -0.37 4.85 -21.75
C GLY A 82 0.57 3.74 -21.25
N PHE A 83 0.16 2.97 -20.24
CA PHE A 83 0.92 1.81 -19.75
C PHE A 83 0.46 0.52 -20.44
N ASP A 84 1.41 -0.35 -20.75
CA ASP A 84 1.16 -1.72 -21.22
C ASP A 84 1.31 -2.68 -20.05
N LEU A 85 0.18 -3.13 -19.51
CA LEU A 85 0.11 -3.98 -18.32
C LEU A 85 -0.32 -5.41 -18.69
N PRO A 86 0.12 -6.42 -17.93
CA PRO A 86 -0.31 -7.80 -18.14
C PRO A 86 -1.80 -7.98 -17.82
N PRO A 87 -2.42 -9.09 -18.26
CA PRO A 87 -3.74 -9.48 -17.79
C PRO A 87 -3.79 -9.51 -16.25
N PRO A 88 -4.83 -8.94 -15.61
CA PRO A 88 -4.90 -8.87 -14.17
C PRO A 88 -4.84 -10.25 -13.49
N ALA A 89 -4.07 -10.33 -12.41
CA ALA A 89 -4.06 -11.48 -11.53
C ALA A 89 -5.20 -11.40 -10.50
N ILE A 90 -5.57 -12.55 -9.96
CA ILE A 90 -6.45 -12.69 -8.79
C ILE A 90 -5.56 -12.91 -7.56
N ALA A 91 -5.91 -12.31 -6.43
CA ALA A 91 -5.23 -12.58 -5.16
C ALA A 91 -5.71 -13.92 -4.58
N GLU A 92 -4.78 -14.73 -4.07
CA GLU A 92 -5.11 -15.99 -3.39
C GLU A 92 -5.60 -15.74 -1.97
N ASN A 93 -5.17 -14.64 -1.37
CA ASN A 93 -5.42 -14.33 0.02
C ASN A 93 -6.04 -12.94 0.17
N SER A 94 -6.95 -12.80 1.13
CA SER A 94 -7.64 -11.55 1.41
C SER A 94 -7.26 -10.96 2.76
N TRP A 95 -7.16 -9.64 2.80
CA TRP A 95 -6.97 -8.90 4.04
C TRP A 95 -8.25 -8.86 4.87
N ILE A 96 -8.09 -8.99 6.19
CA ILE A 96 -9.18 -8.82 7.15
C ILE A 96 -8.73 -7.84 8.22
N HIS A 97 -9.57 -6.86 8.52
CA HIS A 97 -9.29 -5.84 9.54
C HIS A 97 -8.98 -6.46 10.91
N GLY A 98 -7.89 -6.02 11.52
CA GLY A 98 -7.44 -6.46 12.84
C GLY A 98 -6.66 -7.77 12.84
N GLU A 99 -6.54 -8.46 11.70
CA GLU A 99 -5.70 -9.63 11.61
C GLU A 99 -4.21 -9.29 11.66
N LYS A 100 -3.43 -10.24 12.16
CA LYS A 100 -1.98 -10.16 12.22
C LYS A 100 -1.37 -11.19 11.30
N HIS A 101 -0.42 -10.76 10.49
CA HIS A 101 0.28 -11.59 9.53
C HIS A 101 1.79 -11.43 9.73
N THR A 102 2.53 -12.53 9.68
CA THR A 102 3.99 -12.51 9.85
C THR A 102 4.68 -12.81 8.53
N PHE A 103 5.51 -11.87 8.05
CA PHE A 103 6.32 -12.02 6.85
C PHE A 103 7.79 -11.77 7.18
N ALA A 104 8.68 -12.71 6.85
CA ALA A 104 10.10 -12.62 7.20
C ALA A 104 10.38 -12.35 8.70
N GLY A 105 9.50 -12.81 9.60
CA GLY A 105 9.62 -12.57 11.05
C GLY A 105 9.12 -11.20 11.52
N LEU A 106 8.57 -10.39 10.62
CA LEU A 106 7.97 -9.09 10.92
C LEU A 106 6.44 -9.22 11.03
N GLU A 107 5.86 -8.77 12.15
CA GLU A 107 4.42 -8.79 12.39
C GLU A 107 3.75 -7.52 11.82
N PHE A 108 2.77 -7.73 10.95
CA PHE A 108 1.91 -6.68 10.40
C PHE A 108 0.49 -6.84 10.92
N GLU A 109 -0.05 -5.80 11.52
CA GLU A 109 -1.48 -5.66 11.80
C GLU A 109 -2.16 -5.01 10.59
N ILE A 110 -3.22 -5.65 10.09
CA ILE A 110 -3.97 -5.18 8.93
C ILE A 110 -5.05 -4.21 9.37
N ILE A 111 -5.02 -3.01 8.80
CA ILE A 111 -5.99 -1.95 9.09
C ILE A 111 -6.70 -1.60 7.78
N HIS A 112 -7.84 -2.25 7.51
CA HIS A 112 -8.71 -1.82 6.42
C HIS A 112 -9.06 -0.34 6.58
N THR A 113 -9.07 0.43 5.51
CA THR A 113 -9.26 1.89 5.48
C THR A 113 -9.94 2.27 4.16
N PRO A 114 -11.20 1.86 3.95
CA PRO A 114 -11.90 2.15 2.71
C PRO A 114 -12.14 3.65 2.55
N GLY A 115 -12.28 4.09 1.31
CA GLY A 115 -12.66 5.45 0.95
C GLY A 115 -11.85 6.01 -0.21
N HIS A 116 -10.57 5.65 -0.36
CA HIS A 116 -9.84 5.85 -1.62
C HIS A 116 -10.25 4.78 -2.65
N THR A 117 -10.21 3.52 -2.21
CA THR A 117 -10.84 2.36 -2.83
C THR A 117 -11.69 1.62 -1.80
N LEU A 118 -12.53 0.67 -2.21
CA LEU A 118 -13.32 -0.15 -1.28
C LEU A 118 -12.45 -1.12 -0.47
N GLY A 119 -11.40 -1.66 -1.06
CA GLY A 119 -10.47 -2.61 -0.45
C GLY A 119 -9.22 -2.01 0.17
N GLY A 120 -9.06 -0.68 0.17
CA GLY A 120 -7.84 -0.04 0.68
C GLY A 120 -7.51 -0.45 2.12
N CYS A 121 -6.28 -0.90 2.35
CA CYS A 121 -5.75 -1.32 3.65
C CYS A 121 -4.42 -0.63 3.95
N CYS A 122 -4.24 -0.20 5.20
CA CYS A 122 -2.94 0.11 5.76
C CYS A 122 -2.34 -1.13 6.43
N LEU A 123 -1.02 -1.33 6.31
CA LEU A 123 -0.29 -2.41 6.96
C LEU A 123 0.59 -1.82 8.06
N ASN A 124 0.28 -2.12 9.32
CA ASN A 124 0.96 -1.58 10.48
C ASN A 124 2.02 -2.56 10.99
N LEU A 125 3.27 -2.31 10.62
CA LEU A 125 4.43 -3.05 11.12
C LEU A 125 4.69 -2.69 12.59
N LYS A 126 4.53 -3.68 13.47
CA LYS A 126 4.83 -3.55 14.89
C LYS A 126 6.30 -3.83 15.14
N LEU A 127 6.98 -2.91 15.83
CA LEU A 127 8.36 -3.12 16.29
C LEU A 127 8.40 -3.31 17.81
N GLU A 128 9.35 -4.13 18.29
CA GLU A 128 9.59 -4.30 19.73
C GLU A 128 10.27 -3.07 20.34
N GLU A 129 11.13 -2.40 19.55
CA GLU A 129 11.85 -1.20 19.93
C GLU A 129 11.70 -0.12 18.83
N GLY A 130 11.49 1.12 19.23
CA GLY A 130 11.31 2.25 18.33
C GLY A 130 9.85 2.45 17.84
N PRO A 131 9.63 3.44 16.95
CA PRO A 131 8.30 3.74 16.43
C PRO A 131 7.82 2.64 15.47
N ASN A 132 6.51 2.39 15.46
CA ASN A 132 5.89 1.53 14.46
C ASN A 132 5.94 2.16 13.06
N HIS A 133 5.77 1.34 12.04
CA HIS A 133 5.73 1.80 10.64
C HIS A 133 4.39 1.44 9.99
N LEU A 134 3.65 2.44 9.54
CA LEU A 134 2.38 2.29 8.85
C LEU A 134 2.59 2.45 7.34
N PHE A 135 2.45 1.38 6.58
CA PHE A 135 2.36 1.46 5.13
C PHE A 135 0.92 1.78 4.75
N ALA A 136 0.68 3.03 4.37
CA ALA A 136 -0.68 3.57 4.26
C ALA A 136 -1.28 3.46 2.85
N GLY A 137 -0.48 3.08 1.86
CA GLY A 137 -0.89 3.20 0.46
C GLY A 137 -1.40 4.61 0.18
N ASP A 138 -2.55 4.68 -0.46
CA ASP A 138 -3.17 5.96 -0.82
C ASP A 138 -4.22 6.44 0.19
N THR A 139 -4.19 5.93 1.42
CA THR A 139 -5.08 6.41 2.49
C THR A 139 -4.65 7.77 3.03
N LEU A 140 -3.36 7.94 3.35
CA LEU A 140 -2.82 9.13 4.04
C LEU A 140 -1.46 9.52 3.45
N PHE A 141 -1.31 10.80 3.12
CA PHE A 141 -0.07 11.38 2.62
C PHE A 141 0.41 12.51 3.54
N GLN A 142 1.65 12.97 3.35
CA GLN A 142 2.12 14.19 4.00
C GLN A 142 1.24 15.39 3.61
N GLY A 143 0.49 15.94 4.55
CA GLY A 143 -0.38 17.10 4.35
C GLY A 143 -1.54 16.89 3.36
N SER A 144 -1.86 15.65 3.01
CA SER A 144 -2.94 15.31 2.07
C SER A 144 -3.56 13.94 2.37
N ILE A 145 -4.54 13.53 1.57
CA ILE A 145 -5.22 12.22 1.63
C ILE A 145 -5.42 11.66 0.22
N GLY A 146 -5.79 10.39 0.14
CA GLY A 146 -6.24 9.73 -1.09
C GLY A 146 -7.30 10.50 -1.86
N ARG A 147 -7.21 10.46 -3.18
CA ARG A 147 -8.31 10.90 -4.05
C ARG A 147 -9.50 9.98 -3.90
N THR A 148 -10.71 10.50 -3.97
CA THR A 148 -11.94 9.69 -3.85
C THR A 148 -12.87 9.87 -5.06
N ASP A 149 -12.40 10.57 -6.08
CA ASP A 149 -13.13 10.94 -7.29
C ASP A 149 -12.76 10.09 -8.52
N LEU A 150 -11.95 9.03 -8.30
CA LEU A 150 -11.51 8.14 -9.36
C LEU A 150 -12.63 7.17 -9.78
N PRO A 151 -12.74 6.84 -11.08
CA PRO A 151 -13.80 5.96 -11.57
C PRO A 151 -13.59 4.52 -11.10
N ASP A 152 -14.69 3.81 -10.85
CA ASP A 152 -14.73 2.36 -10.55
C ASP A 152 -14.01 1.93 -9.26
N THR A 153 -13.53 2.87 -8.44
CA THR A 153 -12.82 2.57 -7.18
C THR A 153 -13.75 2.42 -5.98
N GLY A 154 -14.97 2.96 -6.07
CA GLY A 154 -15.88 3.14 -4.94
C GLY A 154 -15.43 4.21 -3.95
N GLY A 155 -14.68 5.22 -4.43
CA GLY A 155 -14.18 6.31 -3.61
C GLY A 155 -15.29 7.10 -2.88
N ASP A 156 -15.05 7.38 -1.61
CA ASP A 156 -15.93 8.13 -0.71
C ASP A 156 -15.08 8.96 0.27
N LEU A 157 -15.18 10.28 0.15
CA LEU A 157 -14.42 11.23 0.97
C LEU A 157 -14.79 11.15 2.45
N GLU A 158 -16.08 11.10 2.77
CA GLU A 158 -16.54 11.08 4.16
C GLU A 158 -16.12 9.78 4.84
N LEU A 159 -16.23 8.66 4.11
CA LEU A 159 -15.74 7.37 4.57
C LEU A 159 -14.23 7.39 4.81
N LEU A 160 -13.44 7.91 3.85
CA LEU A 160 -11.98 8.00 3.99
C LEU A 160 -11.58 8.79 5.24
N LEU A 161 -12.16 9.99 5.42
CA LEU A 161 -11.91 10.83 6.58
C LEU A 161 -12.33 10.15 7.89
N GLN A 162 -13.46 9.44 7.89
CA GLN A 162 -13.91 8.66 9.05
C GLN A 162 -12.93 7.53 9.36
N MET A 163 -12.42 6.81 8.36
CA MET A 163 -11.49 5.70 8.56
C MET A 163 -10.15 6.18 9.09
N ILE A 164 -9.62 7.30 8.58
CA ILE A 164 -8.39 7.89 9.12
C ILE A 164 -8.57 8.26 10.61
N ARG A 165 -9.67 8.94 10.96
CA ARG A 165 -9.93 9.34 12.36
C ARG A 165 -10.19 8.17 13.29
N THR A 166 -10.89 7.13 12.84
CA THR A 166 -11.27 6.02 13.72
C THR A 166 -10.22 4.92 13.79
N ARG A 167 -9.41 4.74 12.74
CA ARG A 167 -8.45 3.62 12.64
C ARG A 167 -6.99 4.06 12.70
N LEU A 168 -6.64 5.25 12.18
CA LEU A 168 -5.25 5.73 12.21
C LEU A 168 -4.96 6.65 13.40
N TRP A 169 -5.92 7.49 13.83
CA TRP A 169 -5.65 8.40 14.96
C TRP A 169 -5.47 7.71 16.32
N PRO A 170 -5.98 6.49 16.57
CA PRO A 170 -5.60 5.75 17.77
C PRO A 170 -4.13 5.29 17.80
N LEU A 171 -3.42 5.32 16.66
CA LEU A 171 -2.01 4.97 16.62
C LEU A 171 -1.14 6.01 17.34
N ALA A 172 0.03 5.56 17.80
CA ALA A 172 1.00 6.40 18.48
C ALA A 172 1.48 7.53 17.56
N ASP A 173 1.65 8.73 18.11
CA ASP A 173 2.00 9.93 17.33
C ASP A 173 3.35 9.82 16.59
N ASP A 174 4.28 9.03 17.12
CA ASP A 174 5.58 8.76 16.52
C ASP A 174 5.55 7.67 15.44
N THR A 175 4.40 7.03 15.19
CA THR A 175 4.24 6.05 14.11
C THR A 175 4.59 6.70 12.78
N VAL A 176 5.59 6.15 12.10
CA VAL A 176 6.07 6.63 10.79
C VAL A 176 5.11 6.15 9.72
N VAL A 177 4.62 7.07 8.90
CA VAL A 177 3.71 6.78 7.78
C VAL A 177 4.53 6.71 6.49
N HIS A 178 4.45 5.56 5.83
CA HIS A 178 4.94 5.31 4.48
C HIS A 178 3.75 5.39 3.51
N PRO A 179 3.53 6.55 2.86
CA PRO A 179 2.49 6.65 1.85
C PRO A 179 2.84 5.83 0.60
N GLY A 180 1.83 5.58 -0.24
CA GLY A 180 2.01 5.05 -1.59
C GLY A 180 2.78 6.02 -2.49
N HIS A 181 2.62 7.33 -2.27
CA HIS A 181 3.25 8.39 -3.05
C HIS A 181 3.75 9.53 -2.17
N GLY A 182 4.87 10.13 -2.57
CA GLY A 182 5.44 11.29 -1.89
C GLY A 182 6.26 10.94 -0.64
N PRO A 183 6.61 11.95 0.18
CA PRO A 183 7.54 11.77 1.31
C PRO A 183 6.87 11.13 2.53
N LEU A 184 7.71 10.56 3.39
CA LEU A 184 7.30 10.07 4.71
C LEU A 184 6.74 11.19 5.59
N THR A 185 5.86 10.82 6.52
CA THR A 185 5.33 11.69 7.59
C THR A 185 5.13 10.87 8.87
N THR A 186 4.51 11.44 9.90
CA THR A 186 4.12 10.75 11.13
C THR A 186 2.65 10.96 11.45
N ILE A 187 2.05 10.02 12.18
CA ILE A 187 0.65 10.15 12.64
C ILE A 187 0.46 11.46 13.44
N GLY A 188 1.41 11.83 14.28
CA GLY A 188 1.36 13.06 15.08
C GLY A 188 1.51 14.34 14.25
N GLU A 189 2.28 14.34 13.16
CA GLU A 189 2.33 15.47 12.23
C GLU A 189 1.00 15.63 11.48
N GLU A 190 0.44 14.55 10.94
CA GLU A 190 -0.80 14.61 10.19
C GLU A 190 -2.00 14.98 11.07
N LYS A 191 -2.07 14.48 12.32
CA LYS A 191 -3.05 14.95 13.31
C LYS A 191 -3.00 16.45 13.52
N ARG A 192 -1.80 17.06 13.55
CA ARG A 192 -1.63 18.48 13.87
C ARG A 192 -1.82 19.39 12.68
N TYR A 193 -1.38 18.97 11.50
CA TYR A 193 -1.18 19.88 10.38
C TYR A 193 -1.90 19.48 9.10
N ASN A 194 -2.47 18.27 8.99
CA ASN A 194 -3.13 17.87 7.76
C ASN A 194 -4.41 18.71 7.52
N PRO A 195 -4.46 19.51 6.44
CA PRO A 195 -5.55 20.44 6.21
C PRO A 195 -6.88 19.74 5.88
N PHE A 196 -6.87 18.48 5.42
CA PHE A 196 -8.12 17.74 5.13
C PHE A 196 -8.78 17.22 6.41
N LEU A 197 -7.98 16.96 7.45
CA LEU A 197 -8.45 16.32 8.68
C LEU A 197 -8.81 17.35 9.75
N ASN A 198 -8.24 18.55 9.68
CA ASN A 198 -8.38 19.63 10.66
C ASN A 198 -9.29 20.80 10.21
N LYS A 199 -9.83 20.77 8.99
CA LYS A 199 -10.74 21.82 8.47
C LYS A 199 -12.15 21.77 9.05
N TYR A 200 -12.49 20.75 9.82
CA TYR A 200 -13.81 20.57 10.42
C TYR A 200 -13.67 20.43 11.95
N HIS A 201 -13.51 21.57 12.62
CA HIS A 201 -13.68 21.72 14.07
C HIS A 201 -14.95 22.49 14.36
#